data_AF-A6IAQ7-F1
#
_entry.id   AF-A6IAQ7-F1
#
_cell.length_a   1.000
_cell.length_b   1.000
_cell.length_c   1.000
_cell.angle_alpha   90.00
_cell.angle_beta   90.00
_cell.angle_gamma   90.00
#
_symmetry.space_group_name_H-M   'P 1'
#
loop_
_entity.id
_entity.type
_entity.pdbx_description
1 polymer ?
#
loop_
_entity_poly.entity_id
_entity_poly.type
_entity_poly.pdbx_seq_one_letter_code
_entity_poly.pdbx_strand_id
1 'polypeptide(L)'
;MTLEIVAESEHEERPAGQGRDEPNMNPKLEDPRRPDTSFLWFTSPYKTMKFILWRRFRCAIILFIILFILLLFLGVFVYAFPNYAAMKLVKPFR
;
A
#
# COMPACT_ATOMS: atom_id res chain seq x y z
N MET A 1 -23.49 -15.78 -33.15
CA MET A 1 -24.18 -16.68 -32.23
C MET A 1 -25.20 -17.45 -33.04
N THR A 2 -25.00 -18.76 -33.20
CA THR A 2 -25.94 -19.66 -33.89
C THR A 2 -26.72 -20.42 -32.82
N LEU A 3 -28.05 -20.45 -32.96
CA LEU A 3 -28.93 -21.20 -32.08
C LEU A 3 -29.29 -22.50 -32.77
N GLU A 4 -28.90 -23.63 -32.18
CA GLU A 4 -29.24 -24.96 -32.64
C GLU A 4 -30.30 -25.53 -31.69
N ILE A 5 -31.39 -26.03 -32.26
CA ILE A 5 -32.47 -26.68 -31.49
C ILE A 5 -32.12 -28.16 -31.42
N VAL A 6 -31.84 -28.62 -30.21
CA VAL A 6 -31.34 -29.97 -29.93
C VAL A 6 -32.51 -30.86 -29.50
N ALA A 7 -32.51 -32.12 -29.92
CA ALA A 7 -33.52 -33.10 -29.51
C ALA A 7 -33.36 -33.47 -28.02
N GLU A 8 -34.45 -33.92 -27.39
CA GLU A 8 -34.50 -34.22 -25.95
C GLU A 8 -33.41 -35.24 -25.52
N SER A 9 -33.12 -36.23 -26.36
CA SER A 9 -32.08 -37.24 -26.10
C SER A 9 -30.67 -36.66 -26.02
N GLU A 10 -30.32 -35.70 -26.88
CA GLU A 10 -28.99 -35.07 -26.89
C GLU A 10 -28.85 -34.05 -25.75
N HIS A 11 -29.97 -33.50 -25.27
CA HIS A 11 -29.99 -32.64 -24.08
C HIS A 11 -29.68 -33.44 -22.81
N GLU A 12 -30.19 -34.67 -22.68
CA GLU A 12 -29.89 -35.56 -21.55
C GLU A 12 -28.43 -36.01 -21.53
N GLU A 13 -27.83 -36.29 -22.70
CA GLU A 13 -26.42 -36.68 -22.79
C GLU A 13 -25.45 -35.54 -22.45
N ARG A 14 -25.82 -34.29 -22.77
CA ARG A 14 -24.96 -33.11 -22.63
C ARG A 14 -25.73 -31.91 -22.07
N PRO A 15 -26.10 -31.95 -20.78
CA PRO A 15 -26.85 -30.86 -20.16
C PRO A 15 -26.04 -29.56 -20.17
N ALA A 16 -26.59 -28.55 -20.84
CA ALA A 16 -26.00 -27.21 -20.85
C ALA A 16 -26.12 -26.57 -19.46
N GLY A 17 -25.08 -25.87 -19.03
CA GLY A 17 -25.10 -25.16 -17.74
C GLY A 17 -24.77 -26.02 -16.52
N GLN A 18 -24.47 -27.31 -16.70
CA GLN A 18 -23.70 -28.03 -15.67
C GLN A 18 -22.29 -27.46 -15.65
N GLY A 19 -21.82 -27.12 -14.44
CA GLY A 19 -20.42 -26.79 -14.24
C GLY A 19 -19.56 -27.94 -14.77
N ARG A 20 -18.36 -27.62 -15.24
CA ARG A 20 -17.41 -28.68 -15.60
C ARG A 20 -17.11 -29.50 -14.36
N ASP A 21 -17.00 -30.82 -14.55
CA ASP A 21 -16.44 -31.69 -13.53
C ASP A 21 -15.09 -31.14 -13.07
N GLU A 22 -14.75 -31.41 -11.81
CA GLU A 22 -13.45 -31.06 -11.29
C GLU A 22 -12.37 -31.60 -12.25
N PRO A 23 -11.35 -30.78 -12.55
CA PRO A 23 -10.28 -31.22 -13.45
C PRO A 23 -9.71 -32.55 -12.96
N ASN A 24 -9.50 -33.49 -13.87
CA ASN A 24 -8.91 -34.79 -13.54
C ASN A 24 -7.62 -34.58 -12.75
N MET A 25 -7.63 -35.02 -11.49
CA MET A 25 -6.54 -34.84 -10.53
C MET A 25 -5.34 -35.78 -10.81
N ASN A 26 -5.38 -36.60 -11.86
CA ASN A 26 -4.31 -37.51 -12.24
C ASN A 26 -3.60 -37.09 -13.54
N PRO A 27 -2.28 -36.84 -13.53
CA PRO A 27 -1.37 -36.92 -12.38
C PRO A 27 -1.51 -35.70 -11.45
N LYS A 28 -1.28 -35.90 -10.14
CA LYS A 28 -1.34 -34.83 -9.14
C LYS A 28 -0.21 -33.83 -9.39
N LEU A 29 -0.55 -32.60 -9.76
CA LEU A 29 0.39 -31.52 -9.98
C LEU A 29 0.91 -30.99 -8.63
N GLU A 30 2.20 -30.70 -8.54
CA GLU A 30 2.77 -29.98 -7.41
C GLU A 30 2.29 -28.52 -7.43
N ASP A 31 2.17 -27.91 -6.24
CA ASP A 31 1.81 -26.50 -6.14
C ASP A 31 2.84 -25.64 -6.90
N PRO A 32 2.40 -24.68 -7.73
CA PRO A 32 3.32 -23.82 -8.44
C PRO A 32 4.17 -23.03 -7.43
N ARG A 33 5.48 -22.94 -7.66
CA ARG A 33 6.40 -22.06 -6.91
C ARG A 33 6.09 -20.60 -7.19
N ARG A 34 5.02 -20.11 -6.57
CA ARG A 34 4.51 -18.77 -6.70
C ARG A 34 5.45 -17.82 -5.93
N PRO A 35 6.12 -16.86 -6.58
CA PRO A 35 6.90 -15.86 -5.87
C PRO A 35 5.97 -15.07 -4.95
N ASP A 36 6.46 -14.72 -3.76
CA ASP A 36 5.71 -13.97 -2.75
C ASP A 36 5.08 -12.71 -3.35
N THR A 37 5.64 -12.14 -4.43
CA THR A 37 5.18 -10.94 -5.11
C THR A 37 3.87 -11.06 -5.88
N SER A 38 3.29 -12.25 -6.00
CA SER A 38 1.98 -12.49 -6.63
C SER A 38 0.82 -12.05 -5.72
N PHE A 39 0.90 -10.80 -5.25
CA PHE A 39 -0.07 -10.24 -4.34
C PHE A 39 -1.34 -9.83 -5.09
N LEU A 40 -2.47 -10.20 -4.49
CA LEU A 40 -3.79 -9.60 -4.69
C LEU A 40 -3.66 -8.12 -5.06
N TRP A 41 -4.42 -7.69 -6.08
CA TRP A 41 -4.41 -6.32 -6.63
C TRP A 41 -4.46 -5.22 -5.55
N PHE A 42 -5.05 -5.51 -4.38
CA PHE A 42 -5.17 -4.56 -3.27
C PHE A 42 -3.95 -4.45 -2.34
N THR A 43 -3.15 -5.52 -2.15
CA THR A 43 -1.98 -5.51 -1.24
C THR A 43 -0.66 -5.20 -1.95
N SER A 44 -0.64 -5.38 -3.28
CA SER A 44 0.43 -5.00 -4.20
C SER A 44 0.90 -3.53 -4.06
N PRO A 45 0.02 -2.50 -4.09
CA PRO A 45 0.45 -1.11 -4.15
C PRO A 45 1.20 -0.65 -2.89
N TYR A 46 0.76 -1.04 -1.69
CA TYR A 46 1.42 -0.66 -0.44
C TYR A 46 2.81 -1.30 -0.29
N LYS A 47 2.95 -2.58 -0.66
CA LYS A 47 4.26 -3.25 -0.62
C LYS A 47 5.22 -2.67 -1.64
N THR A 48 4.73 -2.34 -2.83
CA THR A 48 5.51 -1.71 -3.91
C THR A 48 5.93 -0.29 -3.53
N MET A 49 5.01 0.50 -2.97
CA MET A 49 5.30 1.83 -2.43
C MET A 49 6.34 1.76 -1.32
N LYS A 50 6.19 0.88 -0.33
CA LYS A 50 7.20 0.72 0.72
C LYS A 50 8.58 0.40 0.14
N PHE A 51 8.67 -0.52 -0.83
CA PHE A 51 9.97 -0.92 -1.38
C PHE A 51 10.63 0.19 -2.23
N ILE A 52 9.85 0.87 -3.08
CA ILE A 52 10.33 1.92 -3.96
C ILE A 52 10.64 3.20 -3.16
N LEU A 53 9.71 3.60 -2.30
CA LEU A 53 9.81 4.85 -1.55
C LEU A 53 10.92 4.75 -0.50
N TRP A 54 11.03 3.62 0.20
CA TRP A 54 12.07 3.44 1.22
C TRP A 54 13.47 3.29 0.64
N ARG A 55 13.65 2.77 -0.58
CA ARG A 55 14.99 2.67 -1.20
C ARG A 55 15.49 4.03 -1.67
N ARG A 56 14.63 4.88 -2.22
CA ARG A 56 15.02 6.17 -2.83
C ARG A 56 14.86 7.37 -1.88
N PHE A 57 13.87 7.38 -0.99
CA PHE A 57 13.54 8.56 -0.19
C PHE A 57 14.05 8.52 1.25
N ARG A 58 14.86 7.54 1.67
CA ARG A 58 15.47 7.53 3.03
C ARG A 58 16.14 8.86 3.38
N CYS A 59 16.99 9.37 2.48
CA CYS A 59 17.66 10.65 2.70
C CYS A 59 16.68 11.84 2.69
N ALA A 60 15.68 11.83 1.81
CA ALA A 60 14.67 12.88 1.74
C ALA A 60 13.79 12.92 3.00
N ILE A 61 13.43 11.76 3.55
CA ILE A 61 12.67 11.64 4.81
C ILE A 61 13.51 12.17 5.97
N ILE A 62 14.78 11.78 6.05
CA ILE A 62 15.69 12.29 7.09
C ILE A 62 15.84 13.81 6.99
N LEU A 63 16.07 14.34 5.79
CA LEU A 63 16.16 15.79 5.54
C LEU A 63 14.88 16.50 5.98
N PHE A 64 13.71 15.96 5.64
CA PHE A 64 12.42 16.52 6.02
C PHE A 64 12.25 16.56 7.54
N ILE A 65 12.62 15.48 8.25
CA ILE A 65 12.56 15.42 9.71
C ILE A 65 13.49 16.48 10.34
N ILE A 66 14.72 16.61 9.85
CA ILE A 66 15.67 17.61 10.34
C ILE A 66 15.12 19.02 10.11
N LEU A 67 14.62 19.31 8.89
CA LEU A 67 14.02 20.59 8.54
C LEU A 67 12.84 20.92 9.47
N PHE A 68 11.97 19.95 9.71
CA PHE A 68 10.79 20.11 10.57
C PHE A 68 11.17 20.43 12.01
N ILE A 69 12.16 19.72 12.58
CA ILE A 69 12.69 20.02 13.92
C ILE A 69 13.27 21.43 13.99
N LEU A 70 14.02 21.84 12.95
CA LEU A 70 14.63 23.17 12.88
C LEU A 70 13.56 24.27 12.82
N LEU A 71 12.48 24.04 12.08
CA LEU A 71 11.35 24.96 11.96
C LEU A 71 10.59 25.08 13.30
N LEU A 72 10.34 23.95 13.98
CA LEU A 72 9.75 23.96 15.32
C LEU A 72 10.65 24.72 16.32
N PHE A 73 11.95 24.47 16.29
CA PHE A 73 12.92 25.17 17.13
C PHE A 73 12.86 26.68 16.89
N LEU A 74 12.81 27.12 15.62
CA LEU A 74 12.71 28.53 15.26
C LEU A 74 11.39 29.14 15.75
N GLY A 75 10.27 28.41 15.62
CA GLY A 75 8.97 28.85 16.12
C GLY A 75 8.95 29.09 17.63
N VAL A 76 9.48 28.13 18.39
CA VAL A 76 9.63 28.26 19.85
C VAL A 76 10.59 29.39 20.22
N PHE A 77 11.69 29.53 19.48
CA PHE A 77 12.67 30.60 19.68
C PHE A 77 12.02 31.98 19.52
N VAL A 78 11.31 32.23 18.42
CA VAL A 78 10.61 33.51 18.18
C VAL A 78 9.55 33.78 19.24
N TYR A 79 8.85 32.75 19.71
CA TYR A 79 7.85 32.89 20.78
C TYR A 79 8.49 33.23 22.15
N ALA A 80 9.60 32.59 22.50
CA ALA A 80 10.25 32.77 23.81
C ALA A 80 11.18 34.00 23.87
N PHE A 81 11.75 34.40 22.73
CA PHE A 81 12.68 35.52 22.62
C PHE A 81 12.16 36.87 23.17
N PRO A 82 10.94 37.34 22.85
CA PRO A 82 10.47 38.65 23.30
C PRO A 82 10.33 38.73 24.83
N ASN A 83 9.87 37.66 25.49
CA ASN A 83 9.76 37.62 26.94
C ASN A 83 11.14 37.71 27.62
N TYR A 84 12.12 36.95 27.12
CA TYR A 84 13.49 36.99 27.64
C TYR A 84 14.18 38.34 27.38
N ALA A 85 14.03 38.89 26.17
CA ALA A 85 14.59 40.18 25.79
C ALA A 85 13.98 41.33 26.62
N ALA A 86 12.65 41.31 26.82
CA ALA A 86 11.96 42.30 27.63
C ALA A 86 12.43 42.28 29.10
N MET A 87 12.53 41.10 29.72
CA MET A 87 13.03 40.98 31.09
C MET A 87 14.46 41.50 31.25
N LYS A 88 15.31 41.28 30.25
CA LYS A 88 16.72 41.75 30.26
C LYS A 88 16.85 43.27 30.07
N LEU A 89 15.92 43.88 29.34
CA LEU A 89 15.95 45.31 29.01
C LEU A 89 15.28 46.18 30.08
N VAL A 90 14.18 45.70 30.68
CA VAL A 90 13.37 46.48 31.63
C VAL A 90 13.93 46.40 33.07
N LYS A 91 14.75 45.40 33.42
CA LYS A 91 15.26 45.16 34.79
C LYS A 91 14.23 45.49 35.90
N PRO A 92 13.06 44.84 35.90
CA PRO A 92 11.93 45.24 36.75
C PRO A 92 12.13 45.02 38.26
N PHE A 93 13.25 44.44 38.69
CA PHE A 93 13.57 44.15 40.10
C PHE A 93 14.86 44.84 40.58
N ARG A 94 15.19 46.00 40.01
CA ARG A 94 16.18 46.92 40.60
C ARG A 94 15.49 48.10 41.23
#